data_AF-A0A9E4KBG0-F1
#
_entry.id   AF-A0A9E4KBG0-F1
#
_cell.length_a   1.000
_cell.length_b   1.000
_cell.length_c   1.000
_cell.angle_alpha   90.00
_cell.angle_beta   90.00
_cell.angle_gamma   90.00
#
_symmetry.space_group_name_H-M   'P 1'
#
loop_
_entity.id
_entity.type
_entity.pdbx_description
1 polymer ?
#
loop_
_entity_poly.entity_id
_entity_poly.type
_entity_poly.pdbx_seq_one_letter_code
_entity_poly.pdbx_strand_id
1 'polypeptide(L)'
;MKTHSLASWFVVFLLITLCIGCASPSQPTRFYRLDAAIDKLGAVDLTPRPGGVVIGIDAVELAGYLDRPQIVERTSTHRLQLHEFDQWAGPLQEN
;
A
#
# COMPACT_ATOMS: atom_id res chain seq x y z
N MET A 1 -40.31 41.14 2.46
CA MET A 1 -39.53 40.81 3.68
C MET A 1 -39.33 39.30 3.92
N LYS A 2 -40.29 38.41 3.60
CA LYS A 2 -40.16 36.94 3.82
C LYS A 2 -39.19 36.20 2.87
N THR A 3 -38.94 36.73 1.67
CA THR A 3 -38.11 36.10 0.62
C THR A 3 -36.60 36.10 0.91
N HIS A 4 -36.09 37.16 1.55
CA HIS A 4 -34.68 37.23 1.97
C HIS A 4 -34.34 36.24 3.10
N SER A 5 -35.32 35.95 3.97
CA SER A 5 -35.17 34.98 5.06
C SER A 5 -35.05 33.55 4.54
N LEU A 6 -35.89 33.18 3.56
CA LEU A 6 -35.86 31.87 2.89
C LEU A 6 -34.56 31.64 2.08
N ALA A 7 -34.10 32.66 1.34
CA ALA A 7 -32.86 32.56 0.56
C ALA A 7 -31.62 32.42 1.47
N SER A 8 -31.57 33.15 2.58
CA SER A 8 -30.50 33.04 3.57
C SER A 8 -30.43 31.63 4.18
N TRP A 9 -31.59 31.05 4.52
CA TRP A 9 -31.66 29.70 5.08
C TRP A 9 -31.22 28.63 4.09
N PHE A 10 -31.52 28.81 2.80
CA PHE A 10 -31.08 27.91 1.74
C PHE A 10 -29.55 27.93 1.56
N VAL A 11 -28.94 29.12 1.61
CA VAL A 11 -27.48 29.27 1.54
C VAL A 11 -26.79 28.64 2.74
N VAL A 12 -27.33 28.82 3.95
CA VAL A 12 -26.79 28.20 5.17
C VAL A 12 -26.89 26.68 5.09
N PHE A 13 -28.03 26.15 4.62
CA PHE A 13 -28.20 24.71 4.43
C PHE A 13 -27.20 24.14 3.42
N LEU A 14 -27.00 24.83 2.28
CA LEU A 14 -26.01 24.45 1.27
C LEU A 14 -24.59 24.42 1.86
N LEU A 15 -24.22 25.45 2.63
CA LEU A 15 -22.91 25.53 3.30
C LEU A 15 -22.70 24.36 4.29
N ILE A 16 -23.72 24.01 5.07
CA ILE A 16 -23.65 22.89 6.01
C ILE A 16 -23.45 21.58 5.24
N THR A 17 -24.19 21.34 4.15
CA THR A 17 -24.04 20.11 3.35
C THR A 17 -22.65 20.01 2.70
N LEU A 18 -22.06 21.14 2.30
CA LEU A 18 -20.72 21.19 1.72
C LEU A 18 -19.64 20.85 2.75
N CYS A 19 -19.78 21.36 3.99
CA CYS A 19 -18.85 21.08 5.09
C CYS A 19 -18.85 19.61 5.52
N ILE A 20 -20.00 18.93 5.47
CA ILE A 20 -20.10 17.50 5.84
C ILE A 20 -19.34 16.60 4.84
N GLY A 21 -19.35 16.95 3.55
CA GLY A 21 -18.61 16.20 2.52
C GLY A 21 -17.09 16.28 2.66
N CYS A 22 -16.56 17.40 3.14
CA CYS A 22 -15.11 17.57 3.35
C CYS A 22 -14.56 16.86 4.58
N ALA A 23 -15.42 16.52 5.54
CA ALA A 23 -15.03 15.92 6.82
C ALA A 23 -15.01 14.39 6.81
N SER A 24 -15.24 13.76 5.65
CA SER A 24 -15.21 12.30 5.55
C SER A 24 -13.77 11.79 5.72
N PRO A 25 -13.50 10.91 6.70
CA PRO A 25 -12.17 10.38 6.91
C PRO A 25 -11.75 9.57 5.68
N SER A 26 -10.57 9.87 5.13
CA SER A 26 -9.98 9.08 4.06
C SER A 26 -9.65 7.67 4.55
N GLN A 27 -9.53 6.71 3.63
CA GLN A 27 -9.02 5.39 3.98
C GLN A 27 -7.62 5.53 4.60
N PRO A 28 -7.33 4.83 5.72
CA PRO A 28 -6.02 4.89 6.34
C PRO A 28 -4.99 4.16 5.47
N THR A 29 -3.81 4.74 5.32
CA THR A 29 -2.68 4.07 4.67
C THR A 29 -2.10 2.99 5.56
N ARG A 30 -1.86 1.80 4.99
CA ARG A 30 -1.26 0.62 5.62
C ARG A 30 0.15 0.41 5.05
N PHE A 31 1.09 0.12 5.92
CA PHE A 31 2.49 -0.13 5.55
C PHE A 31 2.86 -1.59 5.78
N TYR A 32 3.52 -2.19 4.80
CA TYR A 32 3.89 -3.60 4.76
C TYR A 32 5.40 -3.76 4.61
N ARG A 33 5.97 -4.75 5.30
CA ARG A 33 7.37 -5.15 5.17
C ARG A 33 7.42 -6.65 4.92
N LEU A 34 8.35 -7.11 4.09
CA LEU A 34 8.62 -8.53 3.97
C LEU A 34 9.38 -9.00 5.21
N ASP A 35 8.87 -10.05 5.84
CA ASP A 35 9.54 -10.70 6.96
C ASP A 35 10.00 -12.08 6.51
N ALA A 36 11.26 -12.40 6.81
CA ALA A 36 11.81 -13.69 6.50
C ALA A 36 11.17 -14.71 7.47
N ALA A 37 10.45 -15.70 6.94
CA ALA A 37 9.79 -16.73 7.74
C ALA A 37 10.78 -17.76 8.34
N ILE A 38 11.88 -17.28 8.93
CA ILE A 38 12.95 -18.10 9.52
C ILE A 38 12.40 -18.86 10.74
N ASP A 39 11.51 -18.24 11.52
CA ASP A 39 10.93 -18.86 12.71
C ASP A 39 10.07 -20.11 12.43
N LYS A 40 9.58 -20.27 11.20
CA LYS A 40 8.76 -21.45 10.82
C LYS A 40 9.57 -22.66 10.38
N LEU A 41 10.87 -22.50 10.12
CA LEU A 41 11.72 -23.57 9.59
C LEU A 41 12.50 -24.32 10.68
N GLY A 42 12.37 -23.94 11.95
CA GLY A 42 13.22 -24.45 13.02
C GLY A 42 14.67 -23.96 12.85
N ALA A 43 15.55 -24.30 13.78
CA ALA A 43 16.97 -23.97 13.65
C ALA A 43 17.54 -24.70 12.42
N VAL A 44 17.74 -23.98 11.31
CA VAL A 44 18.40 -24.51 10.12
C VAL A 44 19.88 -24.63 10.44
N ASP A 45 20.39 -25.86 10.45
CA ASP A 45 21.81 -26.12 10.54
C ASP A 45 22.49 -25.69 9.24
N LEU A 46 23.15 -24.53 9.28
CA LEU A 46 23.86 -23.95 8.15
C LEU A 46 25.23 -24.61 7.91
N THR A 47 25.59 -25.67 8.65
CA THR A 47 26.85 -26.38 8.41
C THR A 47 26.80 -27.12 7.07
N PRO A 48 27.78 -26.87 6.16
CA PRO A 48 27.85 -27.58 4.90
C PRO A 48 28.01 -29.08 5.13
N ARG A 49 27.07 -29.88 4.63
CA ARG A 49 27.19 -31.34 4.67
C ARG A 49 28.22 -31.82 3.64
N PRO A 50 29.13 -32.74 3.99
CA PRO A 50 30.04 -33.34 3.00
C PRO A 50 29.26 -33.97 1.84
N GLY A 51 29.59 -33.58 0.60
CA GLY A 51 28.85 -34.00 -0.60
C GLY A 51 27.52 -33.28 -0.83
N GLY A 52 27.21 -32.23 -0.07
CA GLY A 52 26.02 -31.41 -0.25
C GLY A 52 26.07 -30.54 -1.51
N VAL A 53 24.91 -30.29 -2.10
CA VAL A 53 24.75 -29.35 -3.22
C VAL A 53 24.73 -27.92 -2.69
N VAL A 54 25.56 -27.05 -3.26
CA VAL A 54 25.54 -25.61 -2.98
C VAL A 54 24.68 -24.92 -4.02
N ILE A 55 23.74 -24.10 -3.55
CA ILE A 55 22.89 -23.25 -4.40
C ILE A 55 23.25 -21.80 -4.09
N GLY A 56 23.80 -21.11 -5.09
CA GLY A 56 24.00 -19.66 -5.03
C GLY A 56 22.73 -18.92 -5.47
N ILE A 57 22.37 -17.88 -4.74
CA ILE A 57 21.32 -16.93 -5.14
C ILE A 57 22.02 -15.61 -5.44
N ASP A 58 21.83 -15.09 -6.64
CA ASP A 58 22.36 -13.79 -7.04
C ASP A 58 21.40 -12.65 -6.66
N ALA A 59 21.81 -11.40 -6.90
CA ALA A 59 20.99 -10.22 -6.69
C ALA A 59 19.66 -10.32 -7.46
N VAL A 60 18.58 -9.95 -6.78
CA VAL A 60 17.23 -9.89 -7.39
C VAL A 60 17.07 -8.54 -8.07
N GLU A 61 16.88 -8.57 -9.39
CA GLU A 61 16.55 -7.37 -10.18
C GLU A 61 15.02 -7.15 -10.22
N LEU A 62 14.59 -6.00 -9.71
CA LEU A 62 13.19 -5.60 -9.76
C LEU A 62 12.90 -4.77 -11.03
N ALA A 63 11.73 -5.00 -11.63
CA ALA A 63 11.27 -4.20 -12.75
C ALA A 63 11.02 -2.74 -12.30
N GLY A 64 11.42 -1.76 -13.11
CA GLY A 64 11.37 -0.34 -12.70
C GLY A 64 9.99 0.21 -12.32
N TYR A 65 8.89 -0.41 -12.76
CA TYR A 65 7.54 0.01 -12.33
C TYR A 65 7.23 -0.35 -10.86
N LEU A 66 8.05 -1.22 -10.25
CA LEU A 66 7.98 -1.61 -8.84
C LEU A 66 8.78 -0.66 -7.93
N ASP A 67 9.59 0.23 -8.49
CA ASP A 67 10.33 1.25 -7.72
C ASP A 67 9.39 2.38 -7.28
N ARG A 68 8.50 2.05 -6.33
CA ARG A 68 7.50 2.95 -5.77
C ARG A 68 7.00 2.45 -4.42
N PRO A 69 6.43 3.35 -3.59
CA PRO A 69 5.85 2.95 -2.32
C PRO A 69 4.63 2.05 -2.46
N GLN A 70 3.76 2.25 -3.46
CA GLN A 70 2.51 1.50 -3.57
C GLN A 70 2.74 0.02 -3.92
N ILE A 71 1.97 -0.86 -3.31
CA ILE A 71 1.88 -2.27 -3.74
C ILE A 71 1.22 -2.33 -5.12
N VAL A 72 1.87 -3.05 -6.03
CA VAL A 72 1.40 -3.23 -7.41
C VAL A 72 0.88 -4.64 -7.59
N GLU A 73 -0.36 -4.77 -8.05
CA GLU A 73 -0.99 -6.02 -8.42
C GLU A 73 -1.15 -6.10 -9.95
N ARG A 74 -0.78 -7.23 -10.54
CA ARG A 74 -1.01 -7.48 -11.97
C ARG A 74 -2.35 -8.16 -12.16
N THR A 75 -3.35 -7.41 -12.62
CA THR A 75 -4.73 -7.92 -12.80
C THR A 75 -4.95 -8.57 -14.16
N SER A 76 -4.11 -8.28 -15.15
CA SER A 76 -4.06 -9.00 -16.42
C SER A 76 -2.67 -8.85 -17.08
N THR A 77 -2.47 -9.47 -18.24
CA THR A 77 -1.24 -9.35 -19.02
C THR A 77 -0.80 -7.90 -19.25
N HIS A 78 -1.76 -6.96 -19.35
CA HIS A 78 -1.49 -5.56 -19.70
C HIS A 78 -2.11 -4.57 -18.72
N ARG A 79 -2.51 -5.02 -17.52
CA ARG A 79 -3.09 -4.14 -16.50
C ARG A 79 -2.40 -4.34 -15.16
N LEU A 80 -1.98 -3.22 -14.60
CA LEU A 80 -1.46 -3.10 -13.25
C LEU A 80 -2.45 -2.27 -12.44
N GLN A 81 -2.79 -2.75 -11.27
CA GLN A 81 -3.54 -2.02 -10.26
C GLN A 81 -2.56 -1.58 -9.18
N LEU A 82 -2.57 -0.30 -8.87
CA LEU A 82 -1.81 0.26 -7.75
C LEU A 82 -2.76 0.38 -6.55
N HIS A 83 -2.32 -0.12 -5.41
CA HIS A 83 -3.06 0.01 -4.17
C HIS A 83 -2.64 1.32 -3.48
N GLU A 84 -3.49 2.35 -3.57
CA GLU A 84 -3.18 3.72 -3.10
C GLU A 84 -2.87 3.78 -1.60
N PHE A 85 -3.62 3.01 -0.82
CA PHE A 85 -3.52 2.95 0.64
C PHE A 85 -2.70 1.78 1.15
N ASP A 86 -2.09 0.97 0.27
CA ASP A 86 -1.22 -0.14 0.68
C ASP A 86 0.18 0.07 0.13
N GLN A 87 1.12 0.31 1.04
CA GLN A 87 2.46 0.74 0.69
C GLN A 87 3.51 -0.13 1.35
N TRP A 88 4.66 -0.29 0.70
CA TRP A 88 5.85 -0.83 1.32
C TRP A 88 6.38 0.12 2.40
N ALA A 89 6.87 -0.44 3.49
CA ALA A 89 7.49 0.26 4.61
C ALA A 89 8.96 0.62 4.28
N GLY A 90 9.19 1.21 3.10
CA GLY A 90 10.52 1.50 2.54
C GLY A 90 10.65 1.02 1.08
N PRO A 91 11.80 1.26 0.43
CA PRO A 91 12.06 0.76 -0.92
C PRO A 91 11.94 -0.77 -0.98
N LEU A 92 11.17 -1.31 -1.93
CA LEU A 92 10.98 -2.77 -2.05
C LEU A 92 12.29 -3.53 -2.26
N GLN A 93 13.28 -2.91 -2.93
CA GLN A 93 14.62 -3.50 -3.14
C GLN A 93 15.37 -3.78 -1.81
N GLU A 94 15.01 -3.07 -0.73
CA GLU A 94 15.64 -3.18 0.59
C GLU A 94 14.83 -4.02 1.59
N ASN A 95 13.72 -4.61 1.15
CA ASN A 95 12.83 -5.44 2.00
C ASN A 95 13.26 -6.91 2.06
#